data_AF-A0A963M7D1-F1
#
_entry.id   AF-A0A963M7D1-F1
#
_cell.length_a   1.000
_cell.length_b   1.000
_cell.length_c   1.000
_cell.angle_alpha   90.00
_cell.angle_beta   90.00
_cell.angle_gamma   90.00
#
_symmetry.space_group_name_H-M   'P 1'
#
loop_
_entity.id
_entity.type
_entity.pdbx_description
1 polymer ?
#
loop_
_entity_poly.entity_id
_entity_poly.type
_entity_poly.pdbx_seq_one_letter_code
_entity_poly.pdbx_strand_id
1 'polypeptide(L)'
;AGWQAGAGDGLFIARERHLQALGRAAADLDAAAALLAQPAPALDLLAEELRLAQQALGEITGEFSADDLLGVIFARFCIGK
;
A
#
# COMPACT_ATOMS: atom_id res chain seq x y z
N ALA A 1 -10.25 -36.69 -3.06
CA ALA A 1 -9.19 -35.67 -3.17
C ALA A 1 -9.65 -34.44 -2.43
N GLY A 2 -9.00 -34.10 -1.30
CA GLY A 2 -9.35 -32.94 -0.49
C GLY A 2 -8.08 -32.43 0.15
N TRP A 3 -7.35 -31.58 -0.56
CA TRP A 3 -6.14 -30.96 -0.06
C TRP A 3 -6.51 -29.92 0.98
N GLN A 4 -6.28 -30.24 2.25
CA GLN A 4 -6.20 -29.27 3.32
C GLN A 4 -4.81 -28.64 3.28
N ALA A 5 -4.62 -27.62 2.43
CA ALA A 5 -3.45 -26.76 2.53
C ALA A 5 -3.55 -25.99 3.86
N GLY A 6 -2.68 -26.36 4.79
CA GLY A 6 -2.70 -25.92 6.18
C GLY A 6 -2.56 -24.41 6.31
N ALA A 7 -3.29 -23.86 7.29
CA ALA A 7 -3.29 -22.43 7.65
C ALA A 7 -1.88 -21.82 7.84
N GLY A 8 -0.84 -22.62 8.06
CA GLY A 8 0.55 -22.17 8.13
C GLY A 8 1.11 -21.69 6.80
N ASP A 9 0.87 -22.40 5.69
CA ASP A 9 1.47 -22.12 4.39
C ASP A 9 0.96 -20.79 3.79
N GLY A 10 -0.35 -20.53 3.94
CA GLY A 10 -0.95 -19.24 3.57
C GLY A 10 -0.43 -18.05 4.37
N LEU A 11 -0.07 -18.26 5.65
CA LEU A 11 0.53 -17.23 6.52
C LEU A 11 1.97 -16.90 6.09
N PHE A 12 2.75 -17.90 5.66
CA PHE A 12 4.11 -17.68 5.15
C PHE A 12 4.08 -16.93 3.81
N ILE A 13 3.19 -17.33 2.88
CA ILE A 13 3.00 -16.64 1.59
C ILE A 13 2.49 -15.20 1.79
N ALA A 14 1.59 -14.97 2.76
CA ALA A 14 1.12 -13.64 3.12
C ALA A 14 2.23 -12.76 3.73
N ARG A 15 3.14 -13.34 4.52
CA ARG A 15 4.30 -12.61 5.04
C ARG A 15 5.27 -12.24 3.92
N GLU A 16 5.57 -13.17 3.00
CA GLU A 16 6.51 -12.92 1.91
C GLU A 16 6.05 -11.81 0.96
N ARG A 17 4.77 -11.82 0.55
CA ARG A 17 4.22 -10.73 -0.28
C ARG A 17 4.30 -9.36 0.40
N HIS A 18 4.04 -9.30 1.71
CA HIS A 18 4.09 -8.03 2.46
C HIS A 18 5.53 -7.53 2.56
N LEU A 19 6.50 -8.42 2.79
CA LEU A 19 7.92 -8.06 2.79
C LEU A 19 8.37 -7.54 1.41
N GLN A 20 7.90 -8.15 0.32
CA GLN A 20 8.19 -7.66 -1.04
C GLN A 20 7.55 -6.28 -1.29
N ALA A 21 6.33 -6.04 -0.83
CA ALA A 21 5.67 -4.74 -0.91
C ALA A 21 6.42 -3.66 -0.11
N LEU A 22 6.82 -3.97 1.13
CA LEU A 22 7.64 -3.06 1.95
C LEU A 22 9.02 -2.79 1.31
N GLY A 23 9.65 -3.81 0.73
CA GLY A 23 10.93 -3.65 0.03
C GLY A 23 10.85 -2.72 -1.18
N ARG A 24 9.77 -2.84 -1.99
CA ARG A 24 9.50 -1.93 -3.11
C ARG A 24 9.26 -0.50 -2.62
N ALA A 25 8.37 -0.33 -1.64
CA ALA A 25 8.10 0.98 -1.06
C ALA A 25 9.35 1.65 -0.50
N ALA A 26 10.24 0.90 0.16
CA ALA A 26 11.50 1.43 0.66
C ALA A 26 12.43 1.90 -0.48
N ALA A 27 12.55 1.13 -1.56
CA ALA A 27 13.36 1.51 -2.71
C ALA A 27 12.86 2.80 -3.39
N ASP A 28 11.54 2.92 -3.58
CA ASP A 28 10.91 4.11 -4.15
C ASP A 28 11.10 5.34 -3.23
N LEU A 29 11.01 5.16 -1.91
CA LEU A 29 11.29 6.23 -0.93
C LEU A 29 12.76 6.67 -0.92
N ASP A 30 13.70 5.74 -1.07
CA ASP A 30 15.13 6.06 -1.19
C ASP A 30 15.40 6.86 -2.49
N ALA A 31 14.75 6.49 -3.60
CA ALA A 31 14.82 7.24 -4.84
C ALA A 31 14.24 8.66 -4.69
N ALA A 32 13.07 8.80 -4.06
CA ALA A 32 12.47 10.10 -3.73
C ALA A 32 13.41 10.95 -2.86
N ALA A 33 14.02 10.37 -1.82
CA ALA A 33 14.97 11.07 -0.96
C ALA A 33 16.21 11.56 -1.74
N ALA A 34 16.71 10.75 -2.67
CA ALA A 34 17.82 11.15 -3.55
C ALA A 34 17.44 12.31 -4.49
N LEU A 35 16.21 12.33 -5.02
CA LEU A 35 15.68 13.45 -5.82
C LEU A 35 15.57 14.72 -4.99
N LEU A 36 15.06 14.62 -3.77
CA LEU A 36 14.89 15.74 -2.85
C LEU A 36 16.22 16.38 -2.42
N ALA A 37 17.28 15.57 -2.32
CA ALA A 37 18.61 16.04 -1.92
C ALA A 37 19.33 16.88 -3.00
N GLN A 38 18.79 16.96 -4.22
CA GLN A 38 19.40 17.74 -5.30
C GLN A 38 19.21 19.25 -5.09
N PRO A 39 20.14 20.11 -5.55
CA PRO A 39 20.02 21.57 -5.43
C PRO A 39 18.78 22.15 -6.12
N ALA A 40 18.30 21.50 -7.17
CA ALA A 40 17.05 21.80 -7.86
C ALA A 40 16.25 20.48 -8.01
N PRO A 41 15.42 20.12 -7.02
CA PRO A 41 14.71 18.85 -7.02
C PRO A 41 13.74 18.73 -8.20
N ALA A 42 13.76 17.59 -8.89
CA ALA A 42 12.78 17.27 -9.92
C ALA A 42 11.46 16.84 -9.26
N LEU A 43 10.59 17.80 -8.94
CA LEU A 43 9.37 17.57 -8.16
C LEU A 43 8.38 16.61 -8.84
N ASP A 44 8.31 16.60 -10.18
CA ASP A 44 7.43 15.68 -10.90
C ASP A 44 7.87 14.22 -10.73
N LEU A 45 9.18 13.96 -10.77
CA LEU A 45 9.75 12.64 -10.51
C LEU A 45 9.60 12.26 -9.04
N LEU A 46 9.85 13.20 -8.11
CA LEU A 46 9.64 12.99 -6.69
C LEU A 46 8.19 12.53 -6.41
N ALA A 47 7.22 13.20 -7.01
CA ALA A 47 5.81 12.87 -6.85
C ALA A 47 5.48 11.46 -7.38
N GLU A 48 6.08 11.06 -8.50
CA GLU A 48 5.91 9.72 -9.05
C GLU A 48 6.52 8.64 -8.14
N GLU A 49 7.73 8.83 -7.61
CA GLU A 49 8.33 7.89 -6.65
C GLU A 49 7.45 7.73 -5.39
N LEU A 50 6.90 8.82 -4.88
CA LEU A 50 5.97 8.77 -3.73
C LEU A 50 4.65 8.05 -4.07
N ARG A 51 4.15 8.20 -5.31
CA ARG A 51 2.95 7.51 -5.80
C ARG A 51 3.20 5.99 -5.87
N LEU A 52 4.37 5.59 -6.37
CA LEU A 52 4.77 4.17 -6.45
C LEU A 52 4.93 3.56 -5.06
N ALA A 53 5.59 4.27 -4.14
CA ALA A 53 5.72 3.84 -2.75
C ALA A 53 4.34 3.64 -2.08
N GLN A 54 3.41 4.59 -2.29
CA GLN A 54 2.04 4.47 -1.79
C GLN A 54 1.33 3.25 -2.39
N GLN A 55 1.46 3.02 -3.69
CA GLN A 55 0.83 1.90 -4.37
C GLN A 55 1.34 0.55 -3.82
N ALA A 56 2.66 0.43 -3.60
CA ALA A 56 3.26 -0.75 -3.00
C ALA A 56 2.75 -1.01 -1.57
N LEU A 57 2.60 0.05 -0.75
CA LEU A 57 2.00 -0.07 0.59
C LEU A 57 0.51 -0.46 0.53
N GLY A 58 -0.22 0.04 -0.47
CA GLY A 58 -1.63 -0.30 -0.71
C GLY A 58 -1.86 -1.79 -0.98
N GLU A 59 -0.89 -2.50 -1.55
CA GLU A 59 -0.95 -3.96 -1.74
C GLU A 59 -1.03 -4.73 -0.39
N ILE A 60 -0.58 -4.13 0.71
CA ILE A 60 -0.59 -4.74 2.06
C ILE A 60 -1.92 -4.49 2.77
N THR A 61 -2.43 -3.26 2.69
CA THR A 61 -3.67 -2.87 3.39
C THR A 61 -4.93 -3.24 2.62
N GLY A 62 -4.80 -3.57 1.34
CA GLY A 62 -5.90 -3.56 0.38
C GLY A 62 -6.12 -2.15 -0.17
N GLU A 63 -6.75 -2.07 -1.35
CA GLU A 63 -7.15 -0.77 -1.91
C GLU A 63 -8.21 -0.12 -1.03
N PHE A 64 -8.01 1.16 -0.72
CA PHE A 64 -9.04 2.00 -0.11
C PHE A 64 -9.79 2.72 -1.23
N SER A 65 -10.92 2.15 -1.61
CA SER A 65 -11.74 2.64 -2.71
C SER A 65 -12.56 3.87 -2.32
N ALA A 66 -13.12 4.55 -3.32
CA ALA A 66 -14.10 5.61 -3.08
C ALA A 66 -15.32 5.07 -2.30
N ASP A 67 -15.71 3.82 -2.50
CA ASP A 67 -16.81 3.20 -1.77
C ASP A 67 -16.46 2.95 -0.29
N ASP A 68 -15.21 2.60 0.03
CA ASP A 68 -14.73 2.49 1.41
C ASP A 68 -14.79 3.85 2.11
N LEU A 69 -14.41 4.92 1.41
CA LEU A 69 -14.51 6.28 1.91
C LEU A 69 -15.98 6.69 2.15
N LEU A 70 -16.87 6.42 1.19
CA LEU A 70 -18.30 6.70 1.34
C LEU A 70 -18.91 5.89 2.49
N GLY A 71 -18.50 4.63 2.65
CA GLY A 71 -18.86 3.79 3.77
C GLY A 71 -18.50 4.41 5.12
N VAL A 72 -17.29 4.97 5.26
CA VAL A 72 -16.86 5.68 6.49
C VAL A 72 -17.65 6.98 6.71
N ILE A 73 -17.87 7.76 5.65
CA ILE A 73 -18.64 9.02 5.73
C ILE A 73 -20.07 8.72 6.21
N PHE A 74 -20.74 7.74 5.59
CA PHE A 74 -22.13 7.40 5.90
C PHE A 74 -22.30 6.50 7.12
N ALA A 75 -21.28 5.77 7.58
CA ALA A 75 -21.32 5.03 8.85
C ALA A 75 -21.52 5.93 10.08
N ARG A 76 -21.20 7.22 9.97
CA ARG A 76 -21.47 8.23 11.02
C ARG A 76 -22.83 8.90 10.88
N PHE A 77 -23.45 8.82 9.71
CA PHE A 77 -24.86 9.16 9.53
C PHE A 77 -25.68 7.92 9.90
N CYS A 78 -25.91 7.70 11.19
CA CYS A 78 -27.03 6.88 11.60
C CYS A 78 -28.30 7.45 10.95
N ILE A 79 -28.73 6.89 9.82
CA ILE A 79 -30.15 6.95 9.46
C ILE A 79 -30.82 6.19 10.60
N GLY A 80 -31.49 6.96 11.44
CA GLY A 80 -32.06 6.51 12.71
C GLY A 80 -32.72 5.15 12.56
N LYS A 81 -32.33 4.25 13.46
CA LYS A 81 -33.26 3.23 13.93
C LYS A 81 -34.31 3.91 14.80
#